data_AF-A0A7Y2FDW5-F1
#
_entry.id   AF-A0A7Y2FDW5-F1
#
_cell.length_a   1.000
_cell.length_b   1.000
_cell.length_c   1.000
_cell.angle_alpha   90.00
_cell.angle_beta   90.00
_cell.angle_gamma   90.00
#
_symmetry.space_group_name_H-M   'P 1'
#
loop_
_entity.id
_entity.type
_entity.pdbx_description
1 polymer ?
#
loop_
_entity_poly.entity_id
_entity_poly.type
_entity_poly.pdbx_seq_one_letter_code
_entity_poly.pdbx_strand_id
1 'polypeptide(L)' 'MRAFDHGGFIITASVIDGSRTAASLENMFEDERVAEIHVHNASMGCYLARASRA' A
#
# COMPACT_ATOMS: atom_id res chain seq x y z
N MET A 1 -4.33 -3.23 -1.38
CA MET A 1 -3.31 -2.20 -1.09
C MET A 1 -3.00 -1.42 -2.36
N ARG A 2 -2.63 -0.15 -2.21
CA ARG A 2 -2.33 0.76 -3.32
C ARG A 2 -1.11 1.58 -2.95
N ALA A 3 -0.09 1.57 -3.79
CA ALA A 3 1.14 2.34 -3.62
C ALA A 3 1.09 3.60 -4.49
N PHE A 4 1.52 4.72 -3.93
CA PHE A 4 1.48 6.04 -4.56
C PHE A 4 2.86 6.64 -4.64
N ASP A 5 3.13 7.41 -5.70
CA ASP A 5 4.31 8.26 -5.79
C ASP A 5 4.13 9.59 -5.03
N HIS A 6 5.17 10.44 -5.03
CA HIS A 6 5.12 11.77 -4.41
C HIS A 6 4.09 12.73 -5.04
N GLY A 7 3.66 12.47 -6.28
CA GLY A 7 2.61 13.23 -6.95
C GLY A 7 1.20 12.75 -6.60
N GLY A 8 1.07 11.68 -5.80
CA GLY A 8 -0.21 11.06 -5.48
C GLY A 8 -0.75 10.18 -6.61
N PHE A 9 0.08 9.78 -7.58
CA PHE A 9 -0.32 8.85 -8.64
C PHE A 9 -0.08 7.41 -8.21
N ILE A 10 -1.00 6.52 -8.59
CA ILE A 10 -0.88 5.08 -8.30
C ILE A 10 0.27 4.50 -9.13
N ILE A 11 1.25 3.90 -8.46
CA ILE A 11 2.32 3.12 -9.09
C ILE A 11 1.85 1.66 -9.29
N THR A 12 1.29 1.07 -8.25
CA THR A 12 0.81 -0.32 -8.28
C THR A 12 -0.29 -0.55 -7.24
N ALA A 13 -1.15 -1.52 -7.51
CA ALA A 13 -2.21 -1.93 -6.61
C ALA A 13 -2.40 -3.44 -6.68
N SER A 14 -2.63 -4.06 -5.51
CA SER A 14 -2.86 -5.49 -5.41
C SER A 14 -3.83 -5.81 -4.28
N VAL A 15 -4.70 -6.81 -4.49
CA VAL A 15 -5.48 -7.44 -3.44
C VAL A 15 -4.63 -8.57 -2.87
N ILE A 16 -4.47 -8.59 -1.56
CA ILE A 16 -3.65 -9.58 -0.86
C ILE A 16 -4.47 -10.24 0.24
N ASP A 17 -4.02 -11.43 0.66
CA ASP A 17 -4.45 -12.00 1.93
C ASP A 17 -3.92 -11.15 3.09
N GLY A 18 -4.76 -10.87 4.09
CA GLY A 18 -4.39 -10.03 5.24
C GLY A 18 -3.24 -10.58 6.07
N SER A 19 -3.02 -11.89 6.07
CA SER A 19 -1.85 -12.50 6.74
C SER A 19 -0.51 -12.13 6.07
N ARG A 20 -0.54 -11.66 4.82
CA ARG A 20 0.65 -11.30 4.04
C ARG A 20 0.94 -9.79 4.04
N THR A 21 0.23 -9.00 4.85
CA THR A 21 0.37 -7.53 4.82
C THR A 21 1.80 -7.05 5.07
N ALA A 22 2.50 -7.57 6.08
CA ALA A 22 3.88 -7.15 6.39
C ALA A 22 4.82 -7.37 5.20
N ALA A 23 4.94 -8.62 4.73
CA ALA A 23 5.79 -8.96 3.59
C ALA A 23 5.41 -8.19 2.31
N SER A 24 4.11 -7.89 2.11
CA SER A 24 3.67 -7.15 0.92
C SER A 24 3.98 -5.65 1.01
N LEU A 25 3.96 -5.06 2.22
CA LEU A 25 4.42 -3.69 2.44
C LEU A 25 5.92 -3.58 2.20
N GLU A 26 6.71 -4.51 2.73
CA GLU A 26 8.16 -4.57 2.52
C GLU A 26 8.49 -4.60 1.02
N ASN A 27 7.92 -5.56 0.28
CA ASN A 27 8.13 -5.68 -1.18
C ASN A 27 7.71 -4.42 -1.95
N MET A 28 6.60 -3.78 -1.57
CA MET A 28 6.16 -2.55 -2.25
C MET A 28 7.11 -1.38 -1.96
N PHE A 29 7.70 -1.32 -0.77
CA PHE A 29 8.66 -0.28 -0.40
C PHE A 29 10.08 -0.52 -0.93
N GLU A 30 10.37 -1.66 -1.56
CA GLU A 30 11.61 -1.85 -2.34
C GLU A 30 11.65 -0.94 -3.57
N ASP A 31 10.50 -0.50 -4.09
CA ASP A 31 10.43 0.52 -5.12
C ASP A 31 10.55 1.92 -4.50
N GLU A 32 11.70 2.56 -4.70
CA GLU A 32 12.00 3.90 -4.16
C GLU A 32 11.03 4.98 -4.65
N ARG A 33 10.31 4.76 -5.75
CA ARG A 33 9.29 5.70 -6.24
C ARG A 33 8.06 5.74 -5.36
N VAL A 34 7.80 4.67 -4.59
CA VAL A 34 6.65 4.58 -3.69
C VAL A 34 6.87 5.50 -2.51
N ALA A 35 6.07 6.56 -2.39
CA ALA A 35 6.09 7.50 -1.27
C ALA A 35 5.23 7.00 -0.09
N GLU A 36 4.06 6.45 -0.38
CA GLU A 36 3.13 5.93 0.63
C GLU A 36 2.27 4.79 0.09
N ILE A 37 1.77 3.95 1.01
CA ILE A 37 0.88 2.84 0.68
C ILE A 37 -0.41 2.97 1.47
N HIS A 38 -1.54 2.94 0.78
CA HIS A 38 -2.85 2.81 1.40
C HIS A 38 -3.25 1.35 1.53
N VAL A 39 -3.48 0.94 2.76
CA VAL A 39 -4.06 -0.36 3.10
C VAL A 39 -5.56 -0.22 3.06
N HIS A 40 -6.20 -1.10 2.31
CA HIS A 40 -7.63 -1.11 2.11
C HIS A 40 -8.23 -2.47 2.47
N ASN A 41 -9.38 -2.48 3.12
CA ASN A 41 -10.20 -3.69 3.26
C ASN A 41 -11.12 -3.85 2.04
N ALA A 42 -11.57 -5.08 1.78
CA ALA A 42 -12.45 -5.37 0.64
C ALA A 42 -13.93 -5.04 0.92
N SER A 43 -14.27 -4.60 2.14
CA SER A 43 -15.64 -4.30 2.59
C SER A 43 -15.96 -2.80 2.50
N MET A 44 -17.18 -2.43 2.91
CA MET A 44 -17.58 -1.02 3.05
C MET A 44 -16.71 -0.33 4.13
N GLY A 45 -16.34 0.93 3.90
CA GLY A 45 -15.31 1.60 4.70
C GLY A 45 -13.91 1.12 4.33
N CYS A 46 -13.61 1.15 3.03
CA CYS A 46 -12.49 0.42 2.45
C CYS A 46 -11.11 0.96 2.79
N TYR A 47 -10.96 2.16 3.35
CA TYR A 47 -9.65 2.66 3.81
C TYR A 47 -9.39 2.21 5.24
N LEU A 48 -8.25 1.57 5.47
CA LEU A 48 -7.85 1.09 6.79
C LEU A 48 -6.75 1.96 7.40
N ALA A 49 -5.65 2.13 6.67
CA ALA A 49 -4.47 2.82 7.16
C ALA A 49 -3.58 3.30 6.01
N ARG A 50 -2.65 4.20 6.34
CA ARG A 50 -1.57 4.66 5.48
C ARG A 50 -0.24 4.26 6.10
N ALA A 51 0.60 3.61 5.33
CA ALA A 51 1.96 3.28 5.70
C ALA A 51 2.93 4.25 5.00
N SER A 52 3.91 4.73 5.75
CA SER A 52 5.03 5.54 5.27
C SER A 52 6.33 5.00 5.87
N ARG A 53 7.47 5.34 5.26
CA ARG A 53 8.79 5.12 5.86
C ARG A 53 8.98 6.12 7.03
N ALA A 54 9.79 5.74 8.02
CA ALA A 54 10.14 6.57 9.18
C ALA A 54 11.28 7.56 8.84
#